data_AF-A0A0R3PPD9-F1
#
_entry.id   AF-A0A0R3PPD9-F1
#
_cell.length_a   1.000
_cell.length_b   1.000
_cell.length_c   1.000
_cell.angle_alpha   90.00
_cell.angle_beta   90.00
_cell.angle_gamma   90.00
#
_symmetry.space_group_name_H-M   'P 1'
#
loop_
_entity.id
_entity.type
_entity.pdbx_description
1 polymer ?
#
loop_
_entity_poly.entity_id
_entity_poly.type
_entity_poly.pdbx_seq_one_letter_code
_entity_poly.pdbx_strand_id
1 'polypeptide(L)'
;MLLKESVFVVVTVSLFVLQVFDVIPDRDLREARTRANPYETIGGAFFQNRAAMKVANLDKVFDFLLSGETEKNLLVCQELYVMFQSKNPLVSERPNFNCDREAPLFYFADVCAGPGGFSEYILWRKAFYNAKGFGFTLKGKDDFKLGKFTASSAHYFEPYYGEHGDGDVMNPVNINSLEKFIMKGTNDVGVDLMMADGGFSVEGSENIQEILSKRLYLCQLLVSLCIVRENGTFFCKLFDIFTPFSAGLVYLMHVAYNQVSLHKPHTSRPANSERYIICKGLRKNYSDAIRDYLKRLVLVYLIDHIFLFRIAVRQSTYLRKYLTYAKNNSLIDKDQGTLRDDCLKYWLVPNKTLNRGAERYQIDPEQYFGRFTRKVWHLHTIFYVVVLRALHFSDLMRIPDRTVLLVDKHLETVAVDGLIRILDAAVINGDDVSGLLYSKRMAAAQKFCKALQLVSHSKKFLAFTMTPTCLESWKMGWSCSKLRNYAFSPSQPTLGSFFEQQWEE
;
A
#
# COMPACT_ATOMS: atom_id res chain seq x y z
N MET A 1 22.13 0.75 -0.97
CA MET A 1 22.49 1.88 -1.86
C MET A 1 22.07 1.58 -3.29
N LEU A 2 22.41 0.41 -3.83
CA LEU A 2 22.00 -0.07 -5.16
C LEU A 2 20.48 -0.07 -5.42
N LEU A 3 19.63 -0.50 -4.46
CA LEU A 3 18.16 -0.44 -4.61
C LEU A 3 17.59 0.98 -4.79
N LYS A 4 18.23 2.02 -4.22
CA LYS A 4 17.79 3.41 -4.38
C LYS A 4 18.12 3.94 -5.78
N GLU A 5 19.30 3.57 -6.30
CA GLU A 5 19.73 3.97 -7.64
C GLU A 5 18.91 3.28 -8.73
N SER A 6 18.57 2.00 -8.58
CA SER A 6 17.73 1.26 -9.53
C SER A 6 16.29 1.80 -9.61
N VAL A 7 15.66 2.13 -8.48
CA VAL A 7 14.31 2.73 -8.49
C VAL A 7 14.35 4.12 -9.11
N PHE A 8 15.38 4.92 -8.84
CA PHE A 8 15.50 6.25 -9.44
C PHE A 8 15.65 6.19 -10.96
N VAL A 9 16.52 5.31 -11.47
CA VAL A 9 16.75 5.17 -12.93
C VAL A 9 15.51 4.68 -13.66
N VAL A 10 14.80 3.66 -13.14
CA VAL A 10 13.57 3.14 -13.77
C VAL A 10 12.45 4.19 -13.76
N VAL A 11 12.30 4.92 -12.65
CA VAL A 11 11.30 5.99 -12.54
C VAL A 11 11.62 7.15 -13.48
N THR A 12 12.87 7.59 -13.56
CA THR A 12 13.26 8.71 -14.46
C THR A 12 13.06 8.35 -15.94
N VAL A 13 13.42 7.14 -16.37
CA VAL A 13 13.21 6.70 -17.75
C VAL A 13 11.72 6.59 -18.08
N SER A 14 10.91 6.00 -17.19
CA SER A 14 9.47 5.86 -17.41
C SER A 14 8.76 7.22 -17.48
N LEU A 15 9.08 8.14 -16.57
CA LEU A 15 8.51 9.50 -16.55
C LEU A 15 8.85 10.28 -17.83
N PHE A 16 10.09 10.18 -18.31
CA PHE A 16 10.52 10.88 -19.52
C PHE A 16 9.78 10.35 -20.76
N VAL A 17 9.57 9.04 -20.85
CA VAL A 17 8.84 8.43 -21.98
C VAL A 17 7.35 8.78 -21.95
N LEU A 18 6.73 8.89 -20.77
CA LEU A 18 5.32 9.26 -20.65
C LEU A 18 5.06 10.70 -21.12
N GLN A 19 5.95 11.65 -20.84
CA GLN A 19 5.84 13.04 -21.29
C GLN A 19 5.88 13.20 -22.82
N VAL A 20 6.46 12.24 -23.55
CA VAL A 20 6.48 12.26 -25.02
C VAL A 20 5.07 12.09 -25.60
N PHE A 21 4.14 11.47 -24.87
CA PHE A 21 2.77 11.26 -25.34
C PHE A 21 1.86 12.47 -25.14
N ASP A 22 2.22 13.43 -24.28
CA ASP A 22 1.40 14.61 -23.96
C ASP A 22 1.16 15.52 -25.19
N VAL A 23 2.01 15.41 -26.20
CA VAL A 23 1.92 16.20 -27.45
C VAL A 23 1.15 15.48 -28.57
N ILE A 24 0.77 14.21 -28.38
CA ILE A 24 0.07 13.41 -29.39
C ILE A 24 -1.43 13.46 -29.10
N PRO A 25 -2.29 13.75 -30.09
CA PRO A 25 -3.73 13.70 -29.89
C PRO A 25 -4.21 12.33 -29.40
N ASP A 26 -5.08 12.35 -28.40
CA ASP A 26 -5.71 11.19 -27.78
C ASP A 26 -6.22 10.13 -28.78
N ARG A 27 -6.85 10.58 -29.86
CA ARG A 27 -7.39 9.70 -30.89
C ARG A 27 -6.28 8.88 -31.55
N ASP A 28 -5.23 9.56 -31.99
CA ASP A 28 -4.11 8.94 -32.71
C ASP A 28 -3.35 7.99 -31.80
N LEU A 29 -3.17 8.37 -30.53
CA LEU A 29 -2.58 7.51 -29.51
C LEU A 29 -3.42 6.25 -29.27
N ARG A 30 -4.76 6.38 -29.21
CA ARG A 30 -5.67 5.23 -29.07
C ARG A 30 -5.60 4.29 -30.28
N GLU A 31 -5.59 4.83 -31.49
CA GLU A 31 -5.50 4.05 -32.72
C GLU A 31 -4.13 3.34 -32.84
N ALA A 32 -3.03 4.05 -32.57
CA ALA A 32 -1.69 3.49 -32.56
C ALA A 32 -1.57 2.35 -31.53
N ARG A 33 -2.08 2.57 -30.32
CA ARG A 33 -2.12 1.54 -29.27
C ARG A 33 -2.92 0.30 -29.71
N THR A 34 -4.08 0.50 -30.35
CA THR A 34 -4.89 -0.62 -30.84
C THR A 34 -4.16 -1.46 -31.88
N ARG A 35 -3.35 -0.83 -32.74
CA ARG A 35 -2.51 -1.53 -33.73
C ARG A 35 -1.26 -2.17 -33.12
N ALA A 36 -0.68 -1.56 -32.09
CA ALA A 36 0.60 -1.98 -31.50
C ALA A 36 0.46 -3.07 -30.42
N ASN A 37 -0.68 -3.16 -29.73
CA ASN A 37 -0.87 -4.14 -28.68
C ASN A 37 -1.27 -5.52 -29.26
N PRO A 38 -0.42 -6.56 -29.20
CA PRO A 38 -0.71 -7.86 -29.78
C PRO A 38 -1.90 -8.58 -29.12
N TYR A 39 -2.31 -8.13 -27.93
CA TYR A 39 -3.42 -8.70 -27.17
C TYR A 39 -4.74 -7.91 -27.31
N GLU A 40 -4.80 -6.84 -28.11
CA GLU A 40 -5.97 -5.95 -28.14
C GLU A 40 -7.24 -6.66 -28.67
N THR A 41 -7.09 -7.63 -29.58
CA THR A 41 -8.21 -8.36 -30.20
C THR A 41 -8.92 -9.33 -29.26
N ILE A 42 -8.33 -9.67 -28.11
CA ILE A 42 -9.01 -10.46 -27.06
C ILE A 42 -10.30 -9.78 -26.63
N GLY A 43 -10.28 -8.44 -26.56
CA GLY A 43 -11.47 -7.65 -26.24
C GLY A 43 -12.15 -8.11 -24.94
N GLY A 44 -13.48 -8.14 -24.96
CA GLY A 44 -14.30 -8.69 -23.87
C GLY A 44 -14.75 -10.14 -24.10
N ALA A 45 -14.37 -10.75 -25.23
CA ALA A 45 -14.96 -11.99 -25.73
C ALA A 45 -16.50 -11.92 -25.67
N PHE A 46 -17.15 -12.85 -24.94
CA PHE A 46 -18.60 -12.91 -24.75
C PHE A 46 -19.06 -12.31 -23.42
N PHE A 47 -18.17 -11.65 -22.66
CA PHE A 47 -18.51 -10.92 -21.43
C PHE A 47 -18.84 -9.46 -21.74
N GLN A 48 -19.44 -8.76 -20.78
CA GLN A 48 -19.84 -7.36 -20.96
C GLN A 48 -18.66 -6.40 -21.26
N ASN A 49 -17.44 -6.75 -20.81
CA ASN A 49 -16.26 -5.92 -20.98
C ASN A 49 -14.94 -6.71 -20.85
N ARG A 50 -13.83 -6.02 -21.13
CA ARG A 50 -12.47 -6.59 -21.08
C ARG A 50 -11.97 -6.93 -19.68
N ALA A 51 -12.58 -6.36 -18.62
CA ALA A 51 -12.16 -6.61 -17.24
C ALA A 51 -12.42 -8.08 -16.86
N ALA A 52 -13.53 -8.67 -17.33
CA ALA A 52 -13.79 -10.10 -17.17
C ALA A 52 -12.65 -10.97 -17.71
N MET A 53 -12.09 -10.61 -18.87
CA MET A 53 -10.95 -11.30 -19.48
C MET A 53 -9.64 -11.13 -18.70
N LYS A 54 -9.52 -10.10 -17.85
CA LYS A 54 -8.40 -10.00 -16.91
C LYS A 54 -8.48 -11.06 -15.84
N VAL A 55 -9.66 -11.26 -15.25
CA VAL A 55 -9.86 -12.32 -14.26
C VAL A 55 -9.69 -13.69 -14.92
N ALA A 56 -10.23 -13.91 -16.12
CA ALA A 56 -10.01 -15.16 -16.85
C ALA A 56 -8.52 -15.47 -17.09
N ASN A 57 -7.75 -14.46 -17.48
CA ASN A 57 -6.30 -14.60 -17.66
C ASN A 57 -5.59 -14.88 -16.33
N LEU A 58 -5.86 -14.08 -15.29
CA LEU A 58 -5.24 -14.25 -13.97
C LEU A 58 -5.59 -15.60 -13.37
N ASP A 59 -6.86 -15.98 -13.40
CA ASP A 59 -7.34 -17.25 -12.86
C ASP A 59 -6.61 -18.42 -13.53
N LYS A 60 -6.43 -18.42 -14.86
CA LYS A 60 -5.64 -19.47 -15.52
C LYS A 60 -4.14 -19.41 -15.19
N VAL A 61 -3.53 -18.23 -15.11
CA VAL A 61 -2.11 -18.06 -14.76
C VAL A 61 -1.79 -18.57 -13.36
N PHE A 62 -2.74 -18.43 -12.44
CA PHE A 62 -2.64 -18.92 -11.07
C PHE A 62 -3.34 -20.27 -10.87
N ASP A 63 -3.38 -21.12 -11.90
CA ASP A 63 -3.92 -22.49 -11.84
C ASP A 63 -5.32 -22.59 -11.22
N PHE A 64 -6.21 -21.72 -11.67
CA PHE A 64 -7.60 -21.57 -11.22
C PHE A 64 -7.78 -21.25 -9.73
N LEU A 65 -6.75 -20.65 -9.12
CA LEU A 65 -6.77 -20.21 -7.72
C LEU A 65 -7.94 -19.27 -7.39
N LEU A 66 -8.33 -18.39 -8.32
CA LEU A 66 -9.34 -17.37 -8.03
C LEU A 66 -10.73 -18.00 -8.01
N SER A 67 -11.04 -18.89 -8.96
CA SER A 67 -12.32 -19.60 -8.98
C SER A 67 -12.38 -20.82 -8.06
N GLY A 68 -11.22 -21.28 -7.56
CA GLY A 68 -11.10 -22.52 -6.79
C GLY A 68 -11.46 -23.76 -7.62
N GLU A 69 -11.36 -23.67 -8.94
CA GLU A 69 -11.63 -24.78 -9.86
C GLU A 69 -10.36 -25.61 -10.12
N THR A 70 -10.53 -26.75 -10.78
CA THR A 70 -9.42 -27.57 -11.27
C THR A 70 -9.67 -27.95 -12.72
N GLU A 71 -8.62 -28.28 -13.47
CA GLU A 71 -8.79 -28.74 -14.86
C GLU A 71 -9.72 -29.96 -14.96
N LYS A 72 -9.62 -30.89 -14.00
CA LYS A 72 -10.51 -32.05 -13.92
C LYS A 72 -11.98 -31.67 -13.72
N ASN A 73 -12.25 -30.66 -12.89
CA ASN A 73 -13.62 -30.20 -12.64
C ASN A 73 -14.20 -29.48 -13.85
N LEU A 74 -13.35 -28.82 -14.64
CA LEU A 74 -13.76 -28.03 -15.80
C LEU A 74 -13.92 -28.83 -17.08
N LEU A 75 -13.38 -30.06 -17.14
CA LEU A 75 -13.31 -30.84 -18.38
C LEU A 75 -13.94 -32.21 -18.17
N VAL A 76 -14.96 -32.54 -18.97
CA VAL A 76 -15.49 -33.91 -19.06
C VAL A 76 -14.84 -34.59 -20.26
N CYS A 77 -14.21 -35.75 -20.05
CA CYS A 77 -13.79 -36.64 -21.12
C CYS A 77 -14.86 -37.71 -21.34
N GLN A 78 -15.45 -37.76 -22.54
CA GLN A 78 -16.10 -38.98 -23.05
C GLN A 78 -15.20 -39.63 -24.11
N GLU A 79 -15.25 -40.96 -24.14
CA GLU A 79 -14.39 -41.79 -24.98
C GLU A 79 -14.38 -41.32 -26.45
N LEU A 80 -13.17 -41.07 -26.93
CA LEU A 80 -12.71 -40.82 -28.30
C LEU A 80 -12.48 -39.39 -28.83
N TYR A 81 -13.29 -38.35 -28.57
CA TYR A 81 -12.91 -36.93 -28.80
C TYR A 81 -14.12 -36.02 -28.52
N VAL A 82 -14.31 -35.52 -27.29
CA VAL A 82 -14.77 -34.13 -27.03
C VAL A 82 -14.47 -33.79 -25.56
N MET A 83 -13.76 -32.69 -25.31
CA MET A 83 -13.69 -32.08 -23.98
C MET A 83 -14.80 -31.03 -23.86
N PHE A 84 -15.87 -31.34 -23.11
CA PHE A 84 -16.89 -30.34 -22.80
C PHE A 84 -16.58 -29.65 -21.48
N GLN A 85 -16.85 -28.34 -21.43
CA GLN A 85 -16.82 -27.61 -20.16
C GLN A 85 -18.07 -27.97 -19.35
N SER A 86 -17.91 -28.90 -18.40
CA SER A 86 -18.96 -29.38 -17.47
C SER A 86 -19.82 -28.26 -16.88
N LYS A 87 -19.17 -27.12 -16.58
CA LYS A 87 -19.73 -25.96 -15.88
C LYS A 87 -19.98 -24.75 -16.78
N ASN A 88 -19.86 -24.86 -18.10
CA ASN A 88 -20.09 -23.70 -18.97
C ASN A 88 -21.59 -23.54 -19.26
N PRO A 89 -22.24 -22.47 -18.77
CA PRO A 89 -23.67 -22.30 -18.97
C PRO A 89 -24.10 -21.95 -20.39
N LEU A 90 -23.16 -21.65 -21.28
CA LEU A 90 -23.43 -21.33 -22.67
C LEU A 90 -23.46 -22.58 -23.58
N VAL A 91 -23.09 -23.75 -23.05
CA VAL A 91 -23.08 -25.01 -23.80
C VAL A 91 -24.37 -25.79 -23.52
N SER A 92 -25.10 -26.14 -24.59
CA SER A 92 -26.37 -26.88 -24.52
C SER A 92 -26.22 -28.33 -24.06
N GLU A 93 -25.07 -28.94 -24.34
CA GLU A 93 -24.77 -30.37 -24.09
C GLU A 93 -24.24 -30.65 -22.68
N ARG A 94 -24.38 -29.69 -21.75
CA ARG A 94 -23.94 -29.85 -20.36
C ARG A 94 -24.78 -30.91 -19.62
N PRO A 95 -24.25 -31.51 -18.53
CA PRO A 95 -25.03 -32.41 -17.69
C PRO A 95 -26.29 -31.74 -17.15
N ASN A 96 -27.41 -32.47 -17.12
CA ASN A 96 -28.70 -32.00 -16.58
C ASN A 96 -28.75 -31.98 -15.04
N PHE A 97 -27.60 -32.08 -14.36
CA PHE A 97 -27.49 -32.05 -12.90
C PHE A 97 -26.38 -31.09 -12.48
N ASN A 98 -26.51 -30.54 -11.26
CA ASN A 98 -25.47 -29.71 -10.66
C ASN A 98 -24.32 -30.59 -10.17
N CYS A 99 -23.17 -30.55 -10.86
CA CYS A 99 -21.97 -31.31 -10.49
C CYS A 99 -21.32 -30.87 -9.17
N ASP A 100 -21.66 -29.68 -8.67
CA ASP A 100 -21.19 -29.10 -7.41
C ASP A 100 -22.28 -29.15 -6.32
N ARG A 101 -23.32 -29.97 -6.47
CA ARG A 101 -24.46 -30.00 -5.54
C ARG A 101 -24.04 -30.22 -4.08
N GLU A 102 -23.02 -31.06 -3.88
CA GLU A 102 -22.48 -31.43 -2.57
C GLU A 102 -21.28 -30.56 -2.15
N ALA A 103 -20.80 -29.68 -3.03
CA ALA A 103 -19.68 -28.80 -2.72
C ALA A 103 -20.17 -27.62 -1.87
N PRO A 104 -19.32 -27.08 -0.97
CA PRO A 104 -19.62 -25.83 -0.28
C PRO A 104 -19.89 -24.69 -1.26
N LEU A 105 -20.77 -23.77 -0.86
CA LEU A 105 -21.05 -22.56 -1.64
C LEU A 105 -19.81 -21.68 -1.71
N PHE A 106 -19.47 -21.21 -2.92
CA PHE A 106 -18.34 -20.32 -3.12
C PHE A 106 -18.77 -18.85 -2.95
N TYR A 107 -18.37 -18.23 -1.86
CA TYR A 107 -18.63 -16.82 -1.58
C TYR A 107 -17.52 -15.94 -2.15
N PHE A 108 -17.89 -14.89 -2.87
CA PHE A 108 -16.92 -13.90 -3.34
C PHE A 108 -17.41 -12.46 -3.14
N ALA A 109 -16.47 -11.53 -3.05
CA ALA A 109 -16.74 -10.09 -3.01
C ALA A 109 -16.05 -9.39 -4.17
N ASP A 110 -16.72 -8.41 -4.77
CA ASP A 110 -16.19 -7.59 -5.87
C ASP A 110 -16.35 -6.10 -5.51
N VAL A 111 -15.22 -5.46 -5.19
CA VAL A 111 -15.16 -4.12 -4.58
C VAL A 111 -14.52 -3.12 -5.54
N CYS A 112 -15.07 -1.90 -5.62
CA CYS A 112 -14.73 -0.90 -6.64
C CYS A 112 -14.89 -1.47 -8.06
N ALA A 113 -15.99 -2.17 -8.29
CA ALA A 113 -16.11 -3.14 -9.37
C ALA A 113 -17.07 -2.77 -10.49
N GLY A 114 -17.64 -1.57 -10.50
CA GLY A 114 -18.51 -1.13 -11.59
C GLY A 114 -17.79 -1.23 -12.94
N PRO A 115 -18.38 -1.84 -13.98
CA PRO A 115 -19.79 -2.27 -14.09
C PRO A 115 -20.09 -3.74 -13.69
N GLY A 116 -19.10 -4.52 -13.25
CA GLY A 116 -19.28 -5.90 -12.73
C GLY A 116 -18.64 -7.01 -13.58
N GLY A 117 -17.65 -6.68 -14.43
CA GLY A 117 -17.02 -7.67 -15.32
C GLY A 117 -16.28 -8.79 -14.58
N PHE A 118 -15.67 -8.49 -13.43
CA PHE A 118 -15.00 -9.49 -12.60
C PHE A 118 -16.00 -10.51 -12.03
N SER A 119 -17.09 -10.00 -11.44
CA SER A 119 -18.22 -10.80 -10.99
C SER A 119 -18.83 -11.67 -12.09
N GLU A 120 -19.01 -11.11 -13.30
CA GLU A 120 -19.58 -11.85 -14.43
C GLU A 120 -18.75 -13.09 -14.78
N TYR A 121 -17.41 -12.96 -14.79
CA TYR A 121 -16.50 -14.08 -15.02
C TYR A 121 -16.62 -15.16 -13.93
N ILE A 122 -16.57 -14.78 -12.65
CA ILE A 122 -16.64 -15.75 -11.54
C ILE A 122 -17.98 -16.48 -11.55
N LEU A 123 -19.09 -15.76 -11.72
CA LEU A 123 -20.41 -16.39 -11.81
C LEU A 123 -20.52 -17.34 -13.01
N TRP A 124 -19.99 -16.97 -14.17
CA TRP A 124 -19.96 -17.86 -15.35
C TRP A 124 -19.10 -19.11 -15.07
N ARG A 125 -17.89 -18.94 -14.51
CA ARG A 125 -16.96 -20.03 -14.23
C ARG A 125 -17.51 -21.02 -13.20
N LYS A 126 -18.25 -20.53 -12.21
CA LYS A 126 -18.92 -21.32 -11.16
C LYS A 126 -20.31 -21.81 -11.56
N ALA A 127 -20.67 -21.69 -12.85
CA ALA A 127 -21.98 -22.04 -13.38
C ALA A 127 -23.16 -21.44 -12.60
N PHE A 128 -22.95 -20.27 -11.96
CA PHE A 128 -23.85 -19.49 -11.09
C PHE A 128 -24.48 -20.19 -9.88
N TYR A 129 -24.88 -21.46 -9.95
CA TYR A 129 -25.66 -22.14 -8.91
C TYR A 129 -24.86 -22.53 -7.66
N ASN A 130 -23.53 -22.52 -7.71
CA ASN A 130 -22.68 -22.79 -6.55
C ASN A 130 -21.76 -21.61 -6.19
N ALA A 131 -22.22 -20.38 -6.46
CA ALA A 131 -21.54 -19.18 -6.01
C ALA A 131 -22.54 -18.12 -5.52
N LYS A 132 -22.10 -17.31 -4.56
CA LYS A 132 -22.81 -16.12 -4.09
C LYS A 132 -21.83 -14.95 -4.05
N GLY A 133 -22.14 -13.91 -4.81
CA GLY A 133 -21.32 -12.71 -4.90
C GLY A 133 -21.90 -11.53 -4.13
N PHE A 134 -21.03 -10.72 -3.56
CA PHE A 134 -21.36 -9.45 -2.92
C PHE A 134 -20.63 -8.31 -3.63
N GLY A 135 -21.36 -7.28 -4.04
CA GLY A 135 -20.81 -6.15 -4.77
C GLY A 135 -20.71 -4.88 -3.94
N PHE A 136 -19.65 -4.11 -4.12
CA PHE A 136 -19.55 -2.78 -3.52
C PHE A 136 -18.85 -1.81 -4.47
N THR A 137 -19.54 -0.79 -4.97
CA THR A 137 -18.96 0.20 -5.89
C THR A 137 -19.70 1.54 -5.78
N LEU A 138 -19.07 2.61 -6.25
CA LEU A 138 -19.68 3.95 -6.31
C LEU A 138 -20.96 3.94 -7.15
N LYS A 139 -22.00 4.64 -6.68
CA LYS A 139 -23.22 4.84 -7.47
C LYS A 139 -23.03 5.74 -8.69
N GLY A 140 -23.98 5.66 -9.61
CA GLY A 140 -24.06 6.52 -10.78
C GLY A 140 -23.28 5.99 -11.99
N LYS A 141 -22.25 6.73 -12.42
CA LYS A 141 -21.50 6.41 -13.64
C LYS A 141 -20.67 5.12 -13.47
N ASP A 142 -20.13 4.90 -12.28
CA ASP A 142 -19.25 3.79 -11.91
C ASP A 142 -20.03 2.65 -11.20
N ASP A 143 -21.34 2.59 -11.42
CA ASP A 143 -22.25 1.63 -10.81
C ASP A 143 -22.29 0.29 -11.58
N PHE A 144 -22.74 -0.77 -10.92
CA PHE A 144 -22.97 -2.08 -11.54
C PHE A 144 -23.97 -1.97 -12.69
N LYS A 145 -23.69 -2.67 -13.79
CA LYS A 145 -24.59 -2.79 -14.94
C LYS A 145 -25.03 -4.24 -15.08
N LEU A 146 -25.68 -4.75 -14.03
CA LEU A 146 -26.08 -6.17 -13.92
C LEU A 146 -26.97 -6.65 -15.10
N GLY A 147 -27.82 -5.78 -15.64
CA GLY A 147 -28.63 -6.09 -16.83
C GLY A 147 -27.83 -6.25 -18.13
N LYS A 148 -26.52 -5.97 -18.11
CA LYS A 148 -25.60 -6.20 -19.23
C LYS A 148 -24.76 -7.47 -19.09
N PHE A 149 -24.98 -8.27 -18.05
CA PHE A 149 -24.31 -9.56 -17.95
C PHE A 149 -24.81 -10.45 -19.09
N THR A 150 -23.89 -10.88 -19.95
CA THR A 150 -24.17 -11.68 -21.14
C THR A 150 -23.83 -13.15 -20.92
N ALA A 151 -22.90 -13.43 -20.00
CA ALA A 151 -22.41 -14.79 -19.73
C ALA A 151 -22.96 -15.43 -18.45
N SER A 152 -23.59 -14.65 -17.56
CA SER A 152 -24.06 -15.13 -16.26
C SER A 152 -25.31 -14.43 -15.75
N SER A 153 -25.95 -15.00 -14.72
CA SER A 153 -27.11 -14.42 -14.06
C SER A 153 -26.70 -13.59 -12.85
N ALA A 154 -27.12 -12.33 -12.83
CA ALA A 154 -26.91 -11.45 -11.70
C ALA A 154 -27.75 -11.81 -10.45
N HIS A 155 -28.66 -12.78 -10.54
CA HIS A 155 -29.50 -13.20 -9.40
C HIS A 155 -28.68 -13.69 -8.19
N TYR A 156 -27.48 -14.23 -8.46
CA TYR A 156 -26.55 -14.72 -7.44
C TYR A 156 -25.57 -13.64 -6.96
N PHE A 157 -25.79 -12.39 -7.34
CA PHE A 157 -24.95 -11.25 -7.00
C PHE A 157 -25.76 -10.19 -6.26
N GLU A 158 -25.26 -9.73 -5.11
CA GLU A 158 -25.96 -8.78 -4.25
C GLU A 158 -25.13 -7.50 -4.09
N PRO A 159 -25.48 -6.41 -4.80
CA PRO A 159 -24.86 -5.11 -4.59
C PRO A 159 -25.24 -4.52 -3.24
N TYR A 160 -24.26 -3.93 -2.57
CA TYR A 160 -24.40 -3.17 -1.34
C TYR A 160 -23.65 -1.84 -1.48
N TYR A 161 -24.24 -0.75 -0.99
CA TYR A 161 -23.72 0.62 -1.19
C TYR A 161 -23.32 1.31 0.12
N GLY A 162 -23.13 0.53 1.20
CA GLY A 162 -22.76 1.06 2.50
C GLY A 162 -23.91 1.76 3.22
N GLU A 163 -23.67 2.13 4.46
CA GLU A 163 -24.63 2.85 5.31
C GLU A 163 -25.04 4.21 4.72
N HIS A 164 -24.11 4.90 4.04
CA HIS A 164 -24.40 6.16 3.36
C HIS A 164 -25.11 5.97 2.01
N GLY A 165 -25.14 4.74 1.50
CA GLY A 165 -25.80 4.42 0.24
C GLY A 165 -25.12 5.01 -1.01
N ASP A 166 -23.86 5.43 -0.93
CA ASP A 166 -23.08 6.03 -2.02
C ASP A 166 -22.06 5.06 -2.63
N GLY A 167 -21.69 3.99 -1.91
CA GLY A 167 -20.69 3.01 -2.32
C GLY A 167 -19.25 3.50 -2.25
N ASP A 168 -18.95 4.55 -1.47
CA ASP A 168 -17.58 5.04 -1.30
C ASP A 168 -16.78 4.14 -0.35
N VAL A 169 -15.83 3.38 -0.91
CA VAL A 169 -14.95 2.47 -0.14
C VAL A 169 -13.97 3.23 0.74
N MET A 170 -13.75 4.52 0.49
CA MET A 170 -12.83 5.34 1.26
C MET A 170 -13.43 5.86 2.56
N ASN A 171 -14.75 5.69 2.75
CA ASN A 171 -15.45 6.10 3.96
C ASN A 171 -15.40 4.97 5.02
N PRO A 172 -14.82 5.22 6.22
CA PRO A 172 -14.75 4.23 7.30
C PRO A 172 -16.10 3.62 7.70
N VAL A 173 -17.18 4.40 7.67
CA VAL A 173 -18.53 3.94 8.03
C VAL A 173 -19.02 2.92 7.01
N ASN A 174 -18.77 3.17 5.72
CA ASN A 174 -19.08 2.24 4.65
C ASN A 174 -18.25 0.96 4.73
N ILE A 175 -16.95 1.05 5.06
CA ILE A 175 -16.10 -0.14 5.26
C ILE A 175 -16.67 -1.03 6.39
N ASN A 176 -16.99 -0.44 7.54
CA ASN A 176 -17.51 -1.19 8.68
C ASN A 176 -18.91 -1.79 8.41
N SER A 177 -19.77 -1.08 7.68
CA SER A 177 -21.09 -1.59 7.32
C SER A 177 -21.02 -2.69 6.25
N LEU A 178 -20.10 -2.57 5.29
CA LEU A 178 -19.79 -3.63 4.32
C LEU A 178 -19.29 -4.91 5.00
N GLU A 179 -18.37 -4.78 5.96
CA GLU A 179 -17.89 -5.91 6.76
C GLU A 179 -19.05 -6.63 7.46
N LYS A 180 -19.90 -5.90 8.19
CA LYS A 180 -21.08 -6.49 8.86
C LYS A 180 -22.02 -7.19 7.88
N PHE A 181 -22.28 -6.57 6.73
CA PHE A 181 -23.16 -7.11 5.70
C PHE A 181 -22.63 -8.45 5.16
N ILE A 182 -21.35 -8.52 4.81
CA ILE A 182 -20.72 -9.73 4.27
C ILE A 182 -20.59 -10.81 5.32
N MET A 183 -20.18 -10.48 6.54
CA MET A 183 -20.06 -11.46 7.62
C MET A 183 -21.42 -12.10 7.91
N LYS A 184 -22.50 -11.30 8.00
CA LYS A 184 -23.86 -11.83 8.12
C LYS A 184 -24.26 -12.71 6.93
N GLY A 185 -23.93 -12.31 5.71
CA GLY A 185 -24.22 -13.06 4.48
C GLY A 185 -23.42 -14.35 4.31
N THR A 186 -22.40 -14.57 5.13
CA THR A 186 -21.47 -15.71 5.05
C THR A 186 -21.38 -16.51 6.36
N ASN A 187 -22.35 -16.36 7.27
CA ASN A 187 -22.35 -17.03 8.58
C ASN A 187 -21.07 -16.74 9.40
N ASP A 188 -20.62 -15.50 9.37
CA ASP A 188 -19.45 -14.98 10.09
C ASP A 188 -18.11 -15.64 9.72
N VAL A 189 -18.02 -16.29 8.56
CA VAL A 189 -16.76 -16.87 8.07
C VAL A 189 -15.98 -15.96 7.13
N GLY A 190 -16.66 -15.09 6.38
CA GLY A 190 -16.09 -14.27 5.31
C GLY A 190 -16.13 -14.96 3.94
N VAL A 191 -15.60 -14.28 2.91
CA VAL A 191 -15.61 -14.75 1.52
C VAL A 191 -14.37 -15.58 1.16
N ASP A 192 -14.53 -16.55 0.25
CA ASP A 192 -13.44 -17.33 -0.34
C ASP A 192 -12.49 -16.46 -1.16
N LEU A 193 -13.06 -15.52 -1.92
CA LEU A 193 -12.34 -14.62 -2.82
C LEU A 193 -12.82 -13.18 -2.63
N MET A 194 -11.89 -12.25 -2.47
CA MET A 194 -12.17 -10.83 -2.70
C MET A 194 -11.41 -10.33 -3.94
N MET A 195 -12.10 -9.60 -4.79
CA MET A 195 -11.56 -8.94 -5.98
C MET A 195 -11.72 -7.44 -5.85
N ALA A 196 -10.75 -6.67 -6.37
CA ALA A 196 -10.87 -5.22 -6.45
C ALA A 196 -10.22 -4.64 -7.71
N ASP A 197 -10.92 -3.73 -8.41
CA ASP A 197 -10.44 -3.07 -9.65
C ASP A 197 -10.47 -1.53 -9.55
N GLY A 198 -10.33 -1.00 -8.33
CA GLY A 198 -10.44 0.43 -8.07
C GLY A 198 -9.47 1.27 -8.89
N GLY A 199 -10.03 2.26 -9.58
CA GLY A 199 -9.29 3.29 -10.29
C GLY A 199 -10.21 4.45 -10.65
N PHE A 200 -9.62 5.61 -10.91
CA PHE A 200 -10.32 6.79 -11.38
C PHE A 200 -9.47 7.48 -12.45
N SER A 201 -10.10 8.34 -13.25
CA SER A 201 -9.37 9.09 -14.27
C SER A 201 -8.37 10.04 -13.63
N VAL A 202 -7.14 10.00 -14.12
CA VAL A 202 -6.03 10.87 -13.72
C VAL A 202 -5.46 11.59 -14.95
N GLU A 203 -6.31 11.83 -15.95
CA GLU A 203 -5.96 12.45 -17.22
C GLU A 203 -5.11 13.72 -17.01
N GLY A 204 -3.91 13.75 -17.61
CA GLY A 204 -2.92 14.83 -17.47
C GLY A 204 -2.11 14.79 -16.17
N SER A 205 -2.19 13.70 -15.41
CA SER A 205 -1.49 13.48 -14.14
C SER A 205 -1.13 12.00 -13.93
N GLU A 206 -0.93 11.27 -15.02
CA GLU A 206 -0.60 9.83 -15.07
C GLU A 206 0.65 9.52 -14.24
N ASN A 207 1.64 10.41 -14.30
CA ASN A 207 2.92 10.30 -13.57
C ASN A 207 2.78 10.28 -12.04
N ILE A 208 1.67 10.80 -11.51
CA ILE A 208 1.39 10.81 -10.06
C ILE A 208 0.20 9.92 -9.69
N GLN A 209 -0.24 9.04 -10.58
CA GLN A 209 -1.39 8.15 -10.39
C GLN A 209 -1.27 7.31 -9.11
N GLU A 210 -0.06 6.82 -8.79
CA GLU A 210 0.21 6.09 -7.56
C GLU A 210 -0.13 6.94 -6.32
N ILE A 211 0.33 8.19 -6.28
CA ILE A 211 0.15 9.09 -5.14
C ILE A 211 -1.32 9.46 -4.99
N LEU A 212 -2.03 9.71 -6.10
CA LEU A 212 -3.45 10.00 -6.10
C LEU A 212 -4.28 8.80 -5.64
N SER A 213 -3.88 7.58 -6.04
CA SER A 213 -4.59 6.34 -5.72
C SER A 213 -4.24 5.75 -4.35
N LYS A 214 -3.30 6.34 -3.60
CA LYS A 214 -2.79 5.77 -2.34
C LYS A 214 -3.88 5.44 -1.32
N ARG A 215 -4.90 6.30 -1.18
CA ARG A 215 -6.01 6.06 -0.25
C ARG A 215 -6.90 4.90 -0.73
N LEU A 216 -7.10 4.82 -2.05
CA LEU A 216 -7.83 3.71 -2.66
C LEU A 216 -7.10 2.38 -2.48
N TYR A 217 -5.77 2.35 -2.60
CA TYR A 217 -4.98 1.16 -2.28
C TYR A 217 -5.21 0.74 -0.83
N LEU A 218 -4.99 1.66 0.11
CA LEU A 218 -5.17 1.41 1.54
C LEU A 218 -6.55 0.80 1.84
N CYS A 219 -7.62 1.41 1.32
CA CYS A 219 -8.99 0.98 1.61
C CYS A 219 -9.31 -0.39 0.98
N GLN A 220 -8.89 -0.67 -0.25
CA GLN A 220 -9.13 -1.98 -0.88
C GLN A 220 -8.38 -3.11 -0.17
N LEU A 221 -7.11 -2.87 0.20
CA LEU A 221 -6.32 -3.83 0.97
C LEU A 221 -6.90 -4.03 2.37
N LEU A 222 -7.35 -2.95 3.04
CA LEU A 222 -8.01 -3.04 4.34
C LEU A 222 -9.29 -3.87 4.26
N VAL A 223 -10.13 -3.63 3.25
CA VAL A 223 -11.38 -4.39 3.07
C VAL A 223 -11.07 -5.88 2.94
N SER A 224 -10.01 -6.26 2.22
CA SER A 224 -9.62 -7.68 2.12
C SER A 224 -9.34 -8.31 3.49
N LEU A 225 -8.67 -7.59 4.38
CA LEU A 225 -8.40 -8.05 5.76
C LEU A 225 -9.64 -8.09 6.65
N CYS A 226 -10.71 -7.37 6.28
CA CYS A 226 -11.98 -7.38 7.01
C CYS A 226 -12.88 -8.55 6.61
N ILE A 227 -12.93 -8.91 5.33
CA ILE A 227 -14.01 -9.77 4.80
C ILE A 227 -13.55 -11.11 4.23
N VAL A 228 -12.26 -11.29 3.96
CA VAL A 228 -11.75 -12.56 3.42
C VAL A 228 -11.63 -13.58 4.56
N ARG A 229 -12.07 -14.82 4.30
CA ARG A 229 -12.00 -15.90 5.29
C ARG A 229 -10.55 -16.37 5.52
N GLU A 230 -10.33 -17.11 6.59
CA GLU A 230 -9.05 -17.79 6.80
C GLU A 230 -8.74 -18.74 5.64
N ASN A 231 -7.48 -18.73 5.19
CA ASN A 231 -7.01 -19.39 3.97
C ASN A 231 -7.62 -18.88 2.65
N GLY A 232 -8.46 -17.83 2.67
CA GLY A 232 -9.05 -17.23 1.48
C GLY A 232 -8.05 -16.46 0.61
N THR A 233 -8.51 -16.07 -0.57
CA THR A 233 -7.72 -15.40 -1.61
C THR A 233 -8.20 -13.96 -1.81
N PHE A 234 -7.27 -13.09 -2.16
CA PHE A 234 -7.54 -11.71 -2.51
C PHE A 234 -6.73 -11.30 -3.73
N PHE A 235 -7.30 -10.52 -4.65
CA PHE A 235 -6.49 -9.76 -5.59
C PHE A 235 -7.03 -8.35 -5.81
N CYS A 236 -6.12 -7.42 -6.12
CA CYS A 236 -6.45 -6.02 -6.30
C CYS A 236 -5.60 -5.39 -7.39
N LYS A 237 -6.23 -4.55 -8.21
CA LYS A 237 -5.53 -3.66 -9.10
C LYS A 237 -4.72 -2.63 -8.32
N LEU A 238 -3.47 -2.48 -8.73
CA LEU A 238 -2.56 -1.40 -8.35
C LEU A 238 -2.00 -0.77 -9.63
N PHE A 239 -1.40 0.40 -9.50
CA PHE A 239 -0.58 1.01 -10.53
C PHE A 239 0.89 0.89 -10.14
N ASP A 240 1.66 1.96 -10.26
CA ASP A 240 3.01 2.00 -9.72
C ASP A 240 3.01 1.84 -8.19
N ILE A 241 4.13 1.31 -7.71
CA ILE A 241 4.39 0.96 -6.30
C ILE A 241 5.78 1.45 -5.89
N PHE A 242 6.21 2.58 -6.43
CA PHE A 242 7.54 3.15 -6.18
C PHE A 242 7.63 3.85 -4.82
N THR A 243 6.50 4.33 -4.30
CA THR A 243 6.49 5.04 -3.02
C THR A 243 6.66 4.08 -1.85
N PRO A 244 7.34 4.50 -0.77
CA PRO A 244 7.43 3.71 0.46
C PRO A 244 6.07 3.37 1.06
N PHE A 245 5.05 4.21 0.81
CA PHE A 245 3.69 3.95 1.25
C PHE A 245 3.10 2.71 0.56
N SER A 246 3.14 2.66 -0.78
CA SER A 246 2.64 1.51 -1.54
C SER A 246 3.45 0.25 -1.25
N ALA A 247 4.79 0.35 -1.20
CA ALA A 247 5.66 -0.78 -0.85
C ALA A 247 5.39 -1.29 0.58
N GLY A 248 5.17 -0.39 1.53
CA GLY A 248 4.79 -0.73 2.91
C GLY A 248 3.45 -1.44 2.99
N LEU A 249 2.46 -1.01 2.20
CA LEU A 249 1.19 -1.72 2.08
C LEU A 249 1.37 -3.14 1.54
N VAL A 250 2.13 -3.32 0.46
CA VAL A 250 2.42 -4.67 -0.10
C VAL A 250 3.14 -5.55 0.93
N TYR A 251 4.08 -4.99 1.70
CA TYR A 251 4.76 -5.71 2.78
C TYR A 251 3.78 -6.17 3.87
N LEU A 252 2.83 -5.31 4.28
CA LEU A 252 1.80 -5.71 5.24
C LEU A 252 0.93 -6.84 4.69
N MET A 253 0.59 -6.82 3.40
CA MET A 253 -0.13 -7.95 2.77
C MET A 253 0.72 -9.22 2.76
N HIS A 254 2.03 -9.12 2.53
CA HIS A 254 2.95 -10.25 2.62
C HIS A 254 2.99 -10.86 4.03
N VAL A 255 2.81 -10.06 5.09
CA VAL A 255 2.68 -10.56 6.48
C VAL A 255 1.28 -11.11 6.77
N ALA A 256 0.23 -10.58 6.14
CA ALA A 256 -1.14 -11.03 6.36
C ALA A 256 -1.51 -12.32 5.60
N TYR A 257 -0.82 -12.65 4.50
CA TYR A 257 -1.13 -13.80 3.64
C TYR A 257 0.07 -14.75 3.53
N ASN A 258 -0.18 -16.02 3.22
CA ASN A 258 0.86 -17.04 3.05
C ASN A 258 1.74 -16.76 1.82
N GLN A 259 1.14 -16.30 0.73
CA GLN A 259 1.84 -16.01 -0.51
C GLN A 259 1.30 -14.73 -1.14
N VAL A 260 2.21 -13.87 -1.61
CA VAL A 260 1.87 -12.63 -2.30
C VAL A 260 2.67 -12.55 -3.60
N SER A 261 2.00 -12.19 -4.69
CA SER A 261 2.59 -12.02 -6.02
C SER A 261 2.14 -10.70 -6.64
N LEU A 262 3.01 -10.08 -7.42
CA LEU A 262 2.68 -8.94 -8.27
C LEU A 262 2.72 -9.39 -9.72
N HIS A 263 1.63 -9.22 -10.46
CA HIS A 263 1.50 -9.73 -11.80
C HIS A 263 0.77 -8.74 -12.73
N LYS A 264 1.26 -8.58 -13.95
CA LYS A 264 0.59 -7.83 -15.02
C LYS A 264 0.10 -8.82 -16.07
N PRO A 265 -1.21 -9.12 -16.15
CA PRO A 265 -1.74 -10.05 -17.14
C PRO A 265 -1.61 -9.46 -18.55
N HIS A 266 -1.53 -10.31 -19.57
CA HIS A 266 -1.45 -9.88 -20.97
C HIS A 266 -2.70 -9.12 -21.44
N THR A 267 -3.83 -9.36 -20.80
CA THR A 267 -5.09 -8.62 -21.02
C THR A 267 -5.10 -7.23 -20.35
N SER A 268 -4.08 -6.90 -19.54
CA SER A 268 -3.76 -5.53 -19.16
C SER A 268 -2.83 -4.92 -20.22
N ARG A 269 -3.16 -3.70 -20.66
CA ARG A 269 -2.41 -3.04 -21.74
C ARG A 269 -0.94 -2.87 -21.35
N PRO A 270 0.01 -3.21 -22.24
CA PRO A 270 1.42 -3.30 -21.87
C PRO A 270 2.03 -1.96 -21.43
N ALA A 271 1.60 -0.85 -22.06
CA ALA A 271 2.20 0.48 -21.85
C ALA A 271 1.67 1.25 -20.62
N ASN A 272 0.74 0.70 -19.84
CA ASN A 272 0.26 1.37 -18.62
C ASN A 272 0.86 0.76 -17.35
N SER A 273 0.79 1.49 -16.25
CA SER A 273 1.30 1.07 -14.94
C SER A 273 0.42 0.05 -14.21
N GLU A 274 -0.72 -0.34 -14.79
CA GLU A 274 -1.66 -1.29 -14.18
C GLU A 274 -1.00 -2.66 -13.97
N ARG A 275 -1.10 -3.16 -12.74
CA ARG A 275 -0.68 -4.49 -12.30
C ARG A 275 -1.62 -4.96 -11.19
N TYR A 276 -1.53 -6.22 -10.83
CA TYR A 276 -2.37 -6.81 -9.80
C TYR A 276 -1.49 -7.38 -8.68
N ILE A 277 -1.87 -7.11 -7.44
CA ILE A 277 -1.41 -7.89 -6.29
C ILE A 277 -2.34 -9.08 -6.11
N ILE A 278 -1.77 -10.27 -5.95
CA ILE A 278 -2.48 -11.53 -5.70
C ILE A 278 -1.98 -12.07 -4.37
N CYS A 279 -2.89 -12.27 -3.43
CA CYS A 279 -2.63 -12.71 -2.07
C CYS A 279 -3.39 -14.02 -1.81
N LYS A 280 -2.67 -15.08 -1.46
CA LYS A 280 -3.22 -16.41 -1.21
C LYS A 280 -3.04 -16.78 0.26
N GLY A 281 -4.11 -17.29 0.86
CA GLY A 281 -4.08 -17.89 2.18
C GLY A 281 -3.98 -16.85 3.29
N LEU A 282 -5.08 -16.15 3.58
CA LEU A 282 -5.13 -15.19 4.69
C LEU A 282 -4.80 -15.90 6.02
N ARG A 283 -3.88 -15.31 6.78
CA ARG A 283 -3.44 -15.77 8.10
C ARG A 283 -4.10 -14.93 9.19
N LYS A 284 -5.19 -15.44 9.77
CA LYS A 284 -6.07 -14.66 10.65
C LYS A 284 -5.36 -14.09 11.88
N ASN A 285 -4.45 -14.88 12.45
CA ASN A 285 -3.60 -14.51 13.58
C ASN A 285 -2.70 -13.27 13.34
N TYR A 286 -2.27 -13.02 12.10
CA TYR A 286 -1.49 -11.83 11.76
C TYR A 286 -2.36 -10.71 11.19
N SER A 287 -3.43 -11.05 10.46
CA SER A 287 -4.26 -10.07 9.75
C SER A 287 -5.03 -9.15 10.69
N ASP A 288 -5.47 -9.61 11.86
CA ASP A 288 -6.28 -8.80 12.78
C ASP A 288 -5.53 -7.54 13.26
N ALA A 289 -4.27 -7.68 13.66
CA ALA A 289 -3.45 -6.55 14.09
C ALA A 289 -3.21 -5.54 12.96
N ILE A 290 -2.99 -6.05 11.74
CA ILE A 290 -2.77 -5.23 10.54
C ILE A 290 -4.07 -4.52 10.16
N ARG A 291 -5.21 -5.22 10.16
CA ARG A 291 -6.54 -4.65 9.92
C ARG A 291 -6.80 -3.49 10.85
N ASP A 292 -6.58 -3.66 12.15
CA ASP A 292 -6.84 -2.62 13.15
C ASP A 292 -5.90 -1.42 12.99
N TYR A 293 -4.64 -1.67 12.61
CA TYR A 293 -3.70 -0.61 12.24
C TYR A 293 -4.18 0.18 11.01
N LEU A 294 -4.58 -0.51 9.93
CA LEU A 294 -5.06 0.14 8.71
C LEU A 294 -6.40 0.88 8.95
N LYS A 295 -7.31 0.35 9.77
CA LYS A 295 -8.55 1.05 10.18
C LYS A 295 -8.23 2.40 10.85
N ARG A 296 -7.28 2.43 11.79
CA ARG A 296 -6.81 3.68 12.41
C ARG A 296 -6.19 4.62 11.37
N LEU A 297 -5.41 4.08 10.44
CA LEU A 297 -4.77 4.88 9.41
C LEU A 297 -5.79 5.58 8.49
N VAL A 298 -6.85 4.88 8.08
CA VAL A 298 -7.94 5.49 7.28
C VAL A 298 -8.62 6.65 8.03
N LEU A 299 -8.82 6.51 9.35
CA LEU A 299 -9.36 7.59 10.17
C LEU A 299 -8.43 8.81 10.24
N VAL A 300 -7.12 8.60 10.38
CA VAL A 300 -6.12 9.69 10.36
C VAL A 300 -6.13 10.42 9.01
N TYR A 301 -6.18 9.67 7.89
CA TYR A 301 -6.29 10.27 6.56
C TYR A 301 -7.52 11.15 6.40
N LEU A 302 -8.64 10.85 7.06
CA LEU A 302 -9.83 11.70 7.03
C LEU A 302 -9.55 13.06 7.69
N ILE A 303 -8.84 13.07 8.82
CA ILE A 303 -8.54 14.28 9.59
C ILE A 303 -7.49 15.14 8.88
N ASP A 304 -6.41 14.54 8.40
CA ASP A 304 -5.34 15.26 7.71
C ASP A 304 -5.83 15.88 6.40
N HIS A 305 -6.71 15.19 5.67
CA HIS A 305 -7.26 15.73 4.43
C HIS A 305 -8.13 16.95 4.68
N ILE A 306 -8.94 16.97 5.75
CA ILE A 306 -9.74 18.15 6.13
C ILE A 306 -8.81 19.34 6.44
N PHE A 307 -7.73 19.09 7.20
CA PHE A 307 -6.80 20.15 7.58
C PHE A 307 -5.98 20.68 6.39
N LEU A 308 -5.38 19.80 5.60
CA LEU A 308 -4.59 20.18 4.41
C LEU A 308 -5.46 20.80 3.32
N PHE A 309 -6.68 20.31 3.12
CA PHE A 309 -7.64 20.91 2.19
C PHE A 309 -7.99 22.34 2.59
N ARG A 310 -8.20 22.63 3.88
CA ARG A 310 -8.42 24.00 4.36
C ARG A 310 -7.24 24.92 4.07
N ILE A 311 -6.00 24.43 4.22
CA ILE A 311 -4.79 25.18 3.89
C ILE A 311 -4.71 25.44 2.38
N ALA A 312 -4.94 24.43 1.54
CA ALA A 312 -4.88 24.53 0.09
C ALA A 312 -5.96 25.47 -0.49
N VAL A 313 -7.20 25.40 0.03
CA VAL A 313 -8.30 26.31 -0.35
C VAL A 313 -7.94 27.75 0.03
N ARG A 314 -7.40 27.96 1.24
CA ARG A 314 -6.93 29.28 1.66
C ARG A 314 -5.82 29.78 0.74
N GLN A 315 -4.81 28.98 0.46
CA GLN A 315 -3.71 29.35 -0.44
C GLN A 315 -4.23 29.70 -1.85
N SER A 316 -5.11 28.88 -2.42
CA SER A 316 -5.70 29.10 -3.74
C SER A 316 -6.51 30.41 -3.79
N THR A 317 -7.24 30.70 -2.73
CA THR A 317 -8.03 31.94 -2.59
C THR A 317 -7.11 33.16 -2.59
N TYR A 318 -6.03 33.11 -1.82
CA TYR A 318 -5.06 34.21 -1.75
C TYR A 318 -4.25 34.37 -3.04
N LEU A 319 -3.86 33.29 -3.72
CA LEU A 319 -3.19 33.36 -5.02
C LEU A 319 -4.10 34.00 -6.09
N ARG A 320 -5.39 33.65 -6.11
CA ARG A 320 -6.36 34.33 -6.99
C ARG A 320 -6.51 35.79 -6.63
N LYS A 321 -6.57 36.13 -5.34
CA LYS A 321 -6.60 37.52 -4.87
C LYS A 321 -5.37 38.30 -5.33
N TYR A 322 -4.17 37.71 -5.23
CA TYR A 322 -2.94 38.34 -5.72
C TYR A 322 -2.97 38.55 -7.23
N LEU A 323 -3.43 37.57 -8.01
CA LEU A 323 -3.59 37.74 -9.45
C LEU A 323 -4.54 38.90 -9.80
N THR A 324 -5.65 39.05 -9.06
CA THR A 324 -6.59 40.15 -9.24
C THR A 324 -5.97 41.51 -8.86
N TYR A 325 -5.24 41.57 -7.75
CA TYR A 325 -4.57 42.81 -7.29
C TYR A 325 -3.40 43.19 -8.21
N ALA A 326 -2.67 42.22 -8.76
CA ALA A 326 -1.63 42.47 -9.76
C ALA A 326 -2.19 43.02 -11.08
N LYS A 327 -3.44 42.69 -11.42
CA LYS A 327 -4.15 43.23 -12.59
C LYS A 327 -4.77 44.61 -12.32
N ASN A 328 -5.01 44.97 -11.06
CA ASN A 328 -5.60 46.25 -10.68
C ASN A 328 -4.91 46.86 -9.45
N ASN A 329 -3.99 47.78 -9.72
CA ASN A 329 -3.19 48.46 -8.71
C ASN A 329 -3.98 49.41 -7.79
N SER A 330 -5.26 49.68 -8.08
CA SER A 330 -6.11 50.50 -7.20
C SER A 330 -6.76 49.68 -6.07
N LEU A 331 -6.63 48.36 -6.08
CA LEU A 331 -7.21 47.49 -5.06
C LEU A 331 -6.32 47.47 -3.81
N ILE A 332 -6.91 47.79 -2.65
CA ILE A 332 -6.25 47.76 -1.35
C ILE A 332 -7.16 46.99 -0.39
N ASP A 333 -6.56 46.17 0.46
CA ASP A 333 -7.28 45.49 1.53
C ASP A 333 -7.48 46.46 2.70
N LYS A 334 -8.74 46.87 2.93
CA LYS A 334 -9.08 47.97 3.86
C LYS A 334 -8.91 47.59 5.33
N ASP A 335 -8.88 46.30 5.64
CA ASP A 335 -8.90 45.79 7.01
C ASP A 335 -7.49 45.61 7.60
N GLN A 336 -6.43 45.88 6.83
CA GLN A 336 -5.04 45.61 7.24
C GLN A 336 -4.63 46.30 8.54
N GLY A 337 -5.06 47.55 8.75
CA GLY A 337 -4.75 48.31 9.96
C GLY A 337 -5.43 47.72 11.21
N THR A 338 -6.75 47.52 11.13
CA THR A 338 -7.55 46.95 12.22
C THR A 338 -7.09 45.54 12.58
N LEU A 339 -6.86 44.68 11.57
CA LEU A 339 -6.37 43.31 11.78
C LEU A 339 -5.00 43.28 12.44
N ARG A 340 -4.10 44.20 12.06
CA ARG A 340 -2.79 44.32 12.69
C ARG A 340 -2.92 44.63 14.17
N ASP A 341 -3.71 45.63 14.51
CA ASP A 341 -3.87 46.06 15.91
C ASP A 341 -4.56 44.98 16.76
N ASP A 342 -5.60 44.33 16.22
CA ASP A 342 -6.30 43.22 16.88
C ASP A 342 -5.38 42.01 17.08
N CYS A 343 -4.59 41.63 16.08
CA CYS A 343 -3.64 40.52 16.19
C CYS A 343 -2.54 40.83 17.22
N LEU A 344 -1.94 42.03 17.18
CA LEU A 344 -0.90 42.41 18.13
C LEU A 344 -1.44 42.44 19.56
N LYS A 345 -2.67 42.94 19.75
CA LYS A 345 -3.36 42.91 21.04
C LYS A 345 -3.64 41.48 21.52
N TYR A 346 -4.18 40.63 20.65
CA TYR A 346 -4.50 39.24 20.97
C TYR A 346 -3.25 38.41 21.29
N TRP A 347 -2.15 38.62 20.55
CA TRP A 347 -0.86 37.96 20.79
C TRP A 347 -0.03 38.59 21.90
N LEU A 348 -0.53 39.66 22.55
CA LEU A 348 0.16 40.41 23.58
C LEU A 348 1.53 40.95 23.11
N VAL A 349 1.63 41.32 21.82
CA VAL A 349 2.84 41.86 21.21
C VAL A 349 2.77 43.39 21.21
N PRO A 350 3.76 44.11 21.79
CA PRO A 350 3.79 45.56 21.78
C PRO A 350 3.85 46.11 20.36
N ASN A 351 2.96 47.04 20.04
CA ASN A 351 2.89 47.72 18.75
C ASN A 351 3.99 48.80 18.65
N LYS A 352 5.26 48.37 18.58
CA LYS A 352 6.44 49.25 18.46
C LYS A 352 7.22 48.93 17.19
N THR A 353 7.53 49.95 16.42
CA THR A 353 8.36 49.83 15.21
C THR A 353 9.83 50.01 15.59
N LEU A 354 10.69 49.06 15.23
CA LEU A 354 12.15 49.21 15.38
C LEU A 354 12.71 50.00 14.19
N ASN A 355 13.49 51.06 14.45
CA ASN A 355 14.32 51.71 13.45
C ASN A 355 15.50 50.78 13.11
N ARG A 356 15.32 49.90 12.13
CA ARG A 356 16.42 49.10 11.58
C ARG A 356 17.08 49.89 10.46
N GLY A 357 18.25 50.46 10.73
CA GLY A 357 19.19 50.87 9.69
C GLY A 357 19.47 49.69 8.77
N ALA A 358 19.38 49.90 7.46
CA ALA A 358 19.32 48.83 6.48
C ALA A 358 20.70 48.24 6.19
N GLU A 359 21.02 47.09 6.78
CA GLU A 359 21.83 46.07 6.12
C GLU A 359 20.91 44.91 5.75
N ARG A 360 20.41 44.91 4.51
CA ARG A 360 19.68 43.77 3.96
C ARG A 360 20.71 42.77 3.42
N TYR A 361 21.05 41.75 4.22
CA TYR A 361 21.66 40.54 3.69
C TYR A 361 20.66 39.90 2.72
N GLN A 362 20.96 39.95 1.43
CA GLN A 362 20.16 39.31 0.39
C GLN A 362 20.46 37.81 0.46
N ILE A 363 19.58 37.07 1.14
CA ILE A 363 19.71 35.62 1.27
C ILE A 363 19.26 34.99 -0.04
N ASP A 364 20.14 34.18 -0.64
CA ASP A 364 19.88 33.40 -1.85
C ASP A 364 18.73 32.39 -1.62
N PRO A 365 17.61 32.46 -2.37
CA PRO A 365 16.49 31.53 -2.25
C PRO A 365 16.87 30.06 -2.43
N GLU A 366 17.86 29.74 -3.27
CA GLU A 366 18.25 28.35 -3.55
C GLU A 366 18.90 27.66 -2.34
N GLN A 367 19.65 28.42 -1.53
CA GLN A 367 20.24 27.90 -0.29
C GLN A 367 19.19 27.41 0.72
N TYR A 368 17.97 27.96 0.69
CA TYR A 368 16.90 27.61 1.62
C TYR A 368 15.98 26.50 1.11
N PHE A 369 15.72 26.43 -0.20
CA PHE A 369 14.90 25.38 -0.81
C PHE A 369 15.51 23.97 -0.63
N GLY A 370 16.85 23.86 -0.68
CA GLY A 370 17.56 22.59 -0.42
C GLY A 370 17.43 22.09 1.03
N ARG A 371 17.18 22.97 2.01
CA ARG A 371 16.98 22.58 3.43
C ARG A 371 15.56 22.16 3.74
N PHE A 372 14.56 22.76 3.10
CA PHE A 372 13.14 22.41 3.32
C PHE A 372 12.73 21.11 2.63
N THR A 373 13.23 20.87 1.42
CA THR A 373 12.98 19.61 0.69
C THR A 373 13.41 18.40 1.52
N ARG A 374 14.61 18.40 2.13
CA ARG A 374 15.03 17.29 3.03
C ARG A 374 14.09 17.06 4.22
N LYS A 375 13.49 18.10 4.82
CA LYS A 375 12.56 17.96 5.96
C LYS A 375 11.17 17.43 5.58
N VAL A 376 10.67 17.78 4.39
CA VAL A 376 9.37 17.26 3.91
C VAL A 376 9.46 15.77 3.58
N TRP A 377 10.62 15.29 3.13
CA TRP A 377 10.88 13.86 2.93
C TRP A 377 10.93 13.06 4.25
N HIS A 378 11.41 13.65 5.35
CA HIS A 378 11.40 13.00 6.66
C HIS A 378 9.99 12.79 7.25
N LEU A 379 9.02 13.64 6.92
CA LEU A 379 7.61 13.46 7.31
C LEU A 379 6.98 12.22 6.66
N HIS A 380 7.44 11.83 5.46
CA HIS A 380 7.03 10.59 4.82
C HIS A 380 7.71 9.33 5.40
N THR A 381 8.91 9.47 5.99
CA THR A 381 9.59 8.36 6.69
C THR A 381 8.95 8.04 8.05
N ILE A 382 8.19 8.96 8.65
CA ILE A 382 7.44 8.74 9.91
C ILE A 382 6.41 7.61 9.77
N PHE A 383 5.94 7.32 8.55
CA PHE A 383 5.01 6.22 8.28
C PHE A 383 5.57 4.83 8.64
N TYR A 384 6.89 4.66 8.60
CA TYR A 384 7.53 3.37 8.90
C TYR A 384 7.50 3.01 10.39
N VAL A 385 7.39 3.98 11.29
CA VAL A 385 7.56 3.78 12.74
C VAL A 385 6.24 3.46 13.44
N VAL A 386 5.10 3.83 12.84
CA VAL A 386 3.78 3.54 13.42
C VAL A 386 3.43 2.05 13.31
N VAL A 387 3.98 1.34 12.31
CA VAL A 387 3.75 -0.09 12.07
C VAL A 387 4.26 -0.99 13.23
N LEU A 388 5.30 -0.58 13.96
CA LEU A 388 5.83 -1.34 15.09
C LEU A 388 5.21 -0.94 16.45
N ARG A 389 4.42 0.14 16.51
CA ARG A 389 3.80 0.66 17.75
C ARG A 389 2.42 0.06 18.07
N ALA A 390 1.87 -0.77 17.19
CA ALA A 390 0.45 -1.14 17.21
C ALA A 390 0.14 -2.58 17.67
N LEU A 391 1.15 -3.37 18.05
CA LEU A 391 0.97 -4.70 18.65
C LEU A 391 0.85 -4.53 20.18
N HIS A 392 -0.33 -4.83 20.72
CA HIS A 392 -0.76 -4.66 22.12
C HIS A 392 0.28 -5.10 23.16
N PHE A 393 0.56 -4.29 24.19
CA PHE A 393 0.72 -4.72 25.59
C PHE A 393 0.59 -3.52 26.55
N SER A 394 -0.15 -3.74 27.63
CA SER A 394 -0.69 -2.76 28.58
C SER A 394 0.33 -2.10 29.54
N ASP A 395 1.63 -2.27 29.33
CA ASP A 395 2.67 -1.83 30.25
C ASP A 395 3.90 -1.25 29.51
N LEU A 396 3.68 -0.30 28.60
CA LEU A 396 4.73 0.17 27.67
C LEU A 396 5.38 1.51 28.02
N MET A 397 6.70 1.43 28.09
CA MET A 397 7.73 2.47 28.06
C MET A 397 7.48 3.54 26.98
N ARG A 398 7.46 4.82 27.38
CA ARG A 398 7.29 5.98 26.48
C ARG A 398 8.62 6.33 25.81
N ILE A 399 8.85 5.84 24.58
CA ILE A 399 9.96 6.32 23.76
C ILE A 399 9.62 7.74 23.26
N PRO A 400 10.50 8.75 23.42
CA PRO A 400 10.23 10.12 22.98
C PRO A 400 9.86 10.18 21.50
N ASP A 401 8.89 11.03 21.18
CA ASP A 401 8.51 11.31 19.80
C ASP A 401 9.74 11.80 19.03
N ARG A 402 9.98 11.25 17.83
CA ARG A 402 11.17 11.46 16.96
C ARG A 402 12.39 10.54 17.21
N THR A 403 12.19 9.33 17.74
CA THR A 403 13.27 8.34 17.88
C THR A 403 12.93 7.04 17.15
N VAL A 404 13.90 6.46 16.44
CA VAL A 404 13.79 5.21 15.66
C VAL A 404 14.93 4.27 16.03
N LEU A 405 14.57 3.17 16.70
CA LEU A 405 15.46 2.11 17.15
C LEU A 405 14.97 0.76 16.59
N LEU A 406 15.89 -0.09 16.14
CA LEU A 406 15.65 -1.51 15.94
C LEU A 406 15.90 -2.22 17.27
N VAL A 407 14.95 -3.01 17.74
CA VAL A 407 15.01 -3.64 19.05
C VAL A 407 14.66 -5.12 18.98
N ASP A 408 15.23 -5.91 19.88
CA ASP A 408 14.86 -7.30 20.12
C ASP A 408 14.09 -7.40 21.44
N LYS A 409 13.01 -8.18 21.43
CA LYS A 409 12.16 -8.48 22.59
C LYS A 409 12.17 -9.99 22.85
N HIS A 410 13.35 -10.58 22.96
CA HIS A 410 13.53 -11.94 23.47
C HIS A 410 14.71 -12.00 24.43
N LEU A 411 14.42 -12.01 25.74
CA LEU A 411 15.34 -12.48 26.77
C LEU A 411 14.53 -13.26 27.81
N GLU A 412 14.23 -14.52 27.52
CA GLU A 412 13.60 -15.46 28.45
C GLU A 412 14.57 -15.98 29.54
N THR A 413 15.80 -15.45 29.63
CA THR A 413 16.85 -16.02 30.48
C THR A 413 17.34 -15.13 31.63
N VAL A 414 16.75 -13.94 31.85
CA VAL A 414 17.07 -13.11 33.02
C VAL A 414 15.79 -12.52 33.62
N ALA A 415 15.58 -12.77 34.92
CA ALA A 415 14.39 -12.43 35.70
C ALA A 415 14.20 -10.92 35.92
N VAL A 416 14.03 -10.13 34.86
CA VAL A 416 13.70 -8.71 34.93
C VAL A 416 12.65 -8.37 33.85
N ASP A 417 11.41 -8.13 34.29
CA ASP A 417 10.36 -7.59 33.44
C ASP A 417 10.79 -6.23 32.84
N GLY A 418 10.63 -6.08 31.52
CA GLY A 418 10.78 -4.78 30.84
C GLY A 418 12.14 -4.50 30.17
N LEU A 419 13.02 -5.48 30.03
CA LEU A 419 14.31 -5.31 29.32
C LEU A 419 14.11 -5.26 27.79
N ILE A 420 14.65 -4.24 27.12
CA ILE A 420 14.63 -4.10 25.66
C ILE A 420 16.07 -4.02 25.15
N ARG A 421 16.46 -4.91 24.22
CA ARG A 421 17.78 -4.87 23.59
C ARG A 421 17.72 -3.99 22.35
N ILE A 422 18.61 -3.01 22.24
CA ILE A 422 18.74 -2.17 21.02
C ILE A 422 19.71 -2.88 20.07
N LEU A 423 19.22 -3.22 18.88
CA LEU A 423 19.97 -3.85 17.81
C LEU A 423 20.55 -2.83 16.84
N ASP A 424 19.85 -1.74 16.55
CA ASP A 424 20.35 -0.65 15.70
C ASP A 424 19.59 0.67 15.98
N ALA A 425 20.11 1.79 15.47
CA ALA A 425 19.49 3.11 15.61
C ALA A 425 19.54 3.86 14.28
N ALA A 426 18.41 4.44 13.87
CA ALA A 426 18.32 5.25 12.65
C ALA A 426 18.07 6.73 12.96
N VAL A 427 17.28 7.03 13.99
CA VAL A 427 17.00 8.41 14.41
C VAL A 427 17.00 8.48 15.93
N ILE A 428 17.63 9.49 16.50
CA ILE A 428 17.68 9.69 17.95
C ILE A 428 17.22 11.12 18.24
N ASN A 429 16.05 11.28 18.87
CA ASN A 429 15.47 12.59 19.21
C ASN A 429 15.41 13.61 18.06
N GLY A 430 15.18 13.15 16.83
CA GLY A 430 15.12 13.98 15.62
C GLY A 430 16.42 14.05 14.82
N ASP A 431 17.54 13.53 15.35
CA ASP A 431 18.81 13.48 14.64
C ASP A 431 18.96 12.16 13.86
N ASP A 432 19.17 12.24 12.55
CA ASP A 432 19.42 11.08 11.68
C ASP A 432 20.85 10.55 11.92
N VAL A 433 20.95 9.34 12.46
CA VAL A 433 22.20 8.63 12.70
C VAL A 433 22.43 7.47 11.73
N SER A 434 21.49 7.20 10.82
CA SER A 434 21.52 6.03 9.93
C SER A 434 22.74 5.98 9.01
N GLY A 435 23.29 7.15 8.64
CA GLY A 435 24.50 7.28 7.83
C GLY A 435 25.81 7.05 8.57
N LEU A 436 25.79 6.91 9.91
CA LEU A 436 27.00 6.63 10.69
C LEU A 436 27.35 5.14 10.65
N LEU A 437 28.62 4.80 10.85
CA LEU A 437 29.05 3.42 11.10
C LEU A 437 28.30 2.83 12.30
N TYR A 438 27.99 1.52 12.26
CA TYR A 438 27.24 0.82 13.30
C TYR A 438 27.74 1.12 14.72
N SER A 439 29.05 1.08 14.95
CA SER A 439 29.66 1.40 16.25
C SER A 439 29.34 2.82 16.74
N LYS A 440 29.27 3.80 15.82
CA LYS A 440 28.91 5.19 16.12
C LYS A 440 27.40 5.34 16.35
N ARG A 441 26.56 4.59 15.62
CA ARG A 441 25.10 4.54 15.87
C ARG A 441 24.79 3.98 17.25
N MET A 442 25.47 2.91 17.63
CA MET A 442 25.36 2.26 18.94
C MET A 442 25.88 3.15 20.07
N ALA A 443 26.99 3.86 19.87
CA ALA A 443 27.46 4.85 20.83
C ALA A 443 26.48 6.02 21.01
N ALA A 444 25.81 6.46 19.94
CA ALA A 444 24.78 7.49 20.00
C ALA A 444 23.53 7.00 20.75
N ALA A 445 23.07 5.79 20.46
CA ALA A 445 21.95 5.15 21.17
C ALA A 445 22.25 5.00 22.68
N GLN A 446 23.47 4.58 23.03
CA GLN A 446 23.90 4.45 24.42
C GLN A 446 23.91 5.81 25.15
N LYS A 447 24.40 6.88 24.51
CA LYS A 447 24.37 8.24 25.07
C LYS A 447 22.93 8.72 25.29
N PHE A 448 22.04 8.43 24.36
CA PHE A 448 20.62 8.76 24.48
C PHE A 448 19.95 8.02 25.64
N CYS A 449 20.19 6.72 25.80
CA CYS A 449 19.69 5.96 26.94
C CYS A 449 20.18 6.53 28.28
N LYS A 450 21.47 6.91 28.37
CA LYS A 450 22.02 7.58 29.57
C LYS A 450 21.36 8.94 29.84
N ALA A 451 21.09 9.72 28.79
CA ALA A 451 20.38 11.00 28.93
C ALA A 451 18.95 10.81 29.43
N LEU A 452 18.24 9.78 28.96
CA LEU A 452 16.88 9.46 29.42
C LEU A 452 16.83 9.09 30.90
N GLN A 453 17.85 8.38 31.41
CA GLN A 453 17.97 8.05 32.84
C GLN A 453 18.13 9.30 33.72
N LEU A 454 18.73 10.37 33.19
CA LEU A 454 18.91 11.63 33.92
C LEU A 454 17.64 12.50 33.95
N VAL A 455 16.77 12.36 32.96
CA VAL A 455 15.57 13.21 32.77
C VAL A 455 14.31 12.58 33.37
N SER A 456 14.24 11.25 33.50
CA SER A 456 13.07 10.58 34.07
C SER A 456 13.29 10.16 35.53
N HIS A 457 12.55 10.76 36.47
CA HIS A 457 12.56 10.39 37.90
C HIS A 457 11.85 9.05 38.22
N SER A 458 11.54 8.23 37.21
CA SER A 458 10.91 6.93 37.40
C SER A 458 11.98 5.83 37.55
N LYS A 459 11.97 5.11 38.67
CA LYS A 459 12.84 3.95 38.94
C LYS A 459 12.57 2.73 38.03
N LYS A 460 11.79 2.84 36.94
CA LYS A 460 11.49 1.75 36.00
C LYS A 460 12.46 1.63 34.81
N PHE A 461 13.49 2.48 34.71
CA PHE A 461 14.51 2.38 33.66
C PHE A 461 15.67 1.47 34.08
N LEU A 462 15.36 0.22 34.46
CA LEU A 462 16.40 -0.75 34.81
C LEU A 462 16.91 -1.49 33.56
N ALA A 463 18.20 -1.30 33.31
CA ALA A 463 19.09 -2.09 32.46
C ALA A 463 18.78 -2.14 30.94
N PHE A 464 19.48 -1.31 30.18
CA PHE A 464 19.79 -1.61 28.78
C PHE A 464 21.10 -2.40 28.76
N THR A 465 21.04 -3.71 28.59
CA THR A 465 22.26 -4.52 28.45
C THR A 465 22.67 -4.53 26.98
N MET A 466 23.78 -3.86 26.67
CA MET A 466 24.45 -4.02 25.39
C MET A 466 25.42 -5.19 25.50
N THR A 467 24.96 -6.41 25.17
CA THR A 467 25.86 -7.56 25.02
C THR A 467 26.28 -7.71 23.56
N PRO A 468 27.59 -7.77 23.25
CA PRO A 468 28.09 -8.16 21.95
C PRO A 468 28.01 -9.69 21.79
N THR A 469 26.81 -10.25 21.82
CA THR A 469 26.60 -11.69 21.58
C THR A 469 25.76 -11.86 20.31
N CYS A 470 26.48 -11.99 19.19
CA CYS A 470 26.17 -12.71 17.94
C CYS A 470 27.12 -12.37 16.77
N LEU A 471 28.24 -11.69 17.02
CA LEU A 471 29.31 -11.52 16.01
C LEU A 471 30.66 -12.13 16.44
N GLU A 472 30.76 -12.70 17.64
CA GLU A 472 31.96 -13.42 18.06
C GLU A 472 31.90 -14.89 17.65
N SER A 473 32.05 -15.15 16.35
CA SER A 473 32.47 -16.48 15.90
C SER A 473 33.39 -16.44 14.70
N TRP A 474 33.61 -15.29 14.05
CA TRP A 474 34.49 -15.16 12.89
C TRP A 474 35.44 -13.97 13.03
N LYS A 475 36.73 -14.22 12.86
CA LYS A 475 37.79 -13.21 12.83
C LYS A 475 38.31 -13.05 11.41
N MET A 476 38.60 -11.81 11.02
CA MET A 476 39.20 -11.47 9.74
C MET A 476 40.73 -11.49 9.85
N GLY A 477 41.41 -12.03 8.85
CA GLY A 477 42.86 -12.08 8.74
C GLY A 477 43.34 -11.86 7.31
N TRP A 478 44.63 -11.58 7.16
CA TRP A 478 45.30 -11.49 5.86
C TRP A 478 46.12 -12.74 5.63
N SER A 479 46.04 -13.33 4.44
CA SER A 479 46.90 -14.45 4.04
C SER A 479 48.38 -14.12 4.28
N CYS A 480 49.25 -15.12 4.41
CA CYS A 480 50.66 -14.89 4.76
C CYS A 480 51.42 -13.97 3.79
N SER A 481 50.95 -13.85 2.54
CA SER A 481 51.46 -12.91 1.53
C SER A 481 50.86 -11.50 1.62
N LYS A 482 49.88 -11.28 2.51
CA LYS A 482 49.09 -10.05 2.68
C LYS A 482 48.34 -9.57 1.44
N LEU A 483 48.07 -10.46 0.49
CA LEU A 483 47.39 -10.11 -0.77
C LEU A 483 45.88 -10.39 -0.76
N ARG A 484 45.37 -11.17 0.20
CA ARG A 484 43.94 -11.55 0.26
C ARG A 484 43.43 -11.59 1.69
N ASN A 485 42.22 -11.05 1.89
CA ASN A 485 41.45 -11.17 3.12
C ASN A 485 40.79 -12.54 3.21
N TYR A 486 40.77 -13.09 4.42
CA TYR A 486 40.04 -14.30 4.76
C TYR A 486 39.35 -14.15 6.12
N ALA A 487 38.25 -14.87 6.30
CA ALA A 487 37.55 -15.01 7.56
C ALA A 487 37.79 -16.43 8.12
N PHE A 488 38.02 -16.54 9.42
CA PHE A 488 38.21 -17.83 10.10
C PHE A 488 37.51 -17.84 11.46
N SER A 489 37.03 -19.00 11.89
CA SER A 489 36.40 -19.16 13.20
C SER A 489 37.38 -19.75 14.23
N PRO A 490 37.78 -19.01 15.27
CA PRO A 490 38.62 -19.56 16.33
C PRO A 490 37.91 -20.65 17.15
N SER A 491 36.58 -20.63 17.20
CA SER A 491 35.76 -21.60 17.94
C SER A 491 35.40 -22.84 17.10
N GLN A 492 35.59 -22.81 15.77
CA GLN A 492 35.32 -23.94 14.87
C GLN A 492 36.44 -24.09 13.80
N PRO A 493 37.66 -24.52 14.19
CA PRO A 493 38.82 -24.55 13.30
C PRO A 493 38.73 -25.58 12.15
N THR A 494 37.80 -26.54 12.22
CA THR A 494 37.60 -27.59 11.21
C THR A 494 36.86 -27.11 9.97
N LEU A 495 36.16 -25.97 10.02
CA LEU A 495 35.44 -25.39 8.88
C LEU A 495 36.36 -24.72 7.84
N GLY A 496 37.65 -24.58 8.16
CA GLY A 496 38.61 -23.89 7.28
C GLY A 496 38.45 -22.36 7.28
N SER A 497 39.24 -21.71 6.44
CA SER A 497 39.19 -20.25 6.24
C SER A 497 38.52 -19.94 4.90
N PHE A 498 37.66 -18.92 4.88
CA PHE A 498 36.91 -18.50 3.69
C PHE A 498 37.51 -17.22 3.12
N PHE A 499 37.78 -17.20 1.82
CA PHE A 499 38.31 -16.00 1.16
C PHE A 499 37.17 -15.07 0.73
N GLU A 500 37.45 -13.76 0.65
CA GLU A 500 36.48 -12.70 0.32
C GLU A 500 35.59 -12.99 -0.90
N GLN A 501 36.12 -13.69 -1.90
CA GLN A 501 35.38 -14.06 -3.11
C GLN A 501 34.27 -15.09 -2.88
N GLN A 502 34.28 -15.78 -1.73
CA GLN A 502 33.33 -16.83 -1.37
C GLN A 502 32.30 -16.36 -0.34
N TRP A 503 32.23 -15.07 -0.04
CA TRP A 503 31.32 -14.55 0.99
C TRP A 503 29.87 -14.38 0.50
N GLU A 504 29.64 -14.41 -0.81
CA GLU A 504 28.30 -14.34 -1.39
C GLU A 504 27.62 -15.72 -1.55
N GLU A 505 28.40 -16.82 -1.50
CA GLU A 505 27.91 -18.20 -1.44
C GLU A 505 27.57 -18.60 0.00
#